data_AF-A0A9W3KJQ3-F1
#
_entry.id   AF-A0A9W3KJQ3-F1
#
_cell.length_a   1.000
_cell.length_b   1.000
_cell.length_c   1.000
_cell.angle_alpha   90.00
_cell.angle_beta   90.00
_cell.angle_gamma   90.00
#
_symmetry.space_group_name_H-M   'P 1'
#
loop_
_entity.id
_entity.type
_entity.pdbx_description
1 polymer ?
#
loop_
_entity_poly.entity_id
_entity_poly.type
_entity_poly.pdbx_seq_one_letter_code
_entity_poly.pdbx_strand_id
1 'polypeptide(L)'
;MNTTNKKIAISAMALGLLTTSLPTLSLAEENNSISSNMPTQLIQTQQPNLKVLKDDTNEKIVEASDNRMVSTSTYDKQNKTLHIVTKNLADNTISTKTVNLQNANSLLNTRKKRESWDIEVLDHASSLDGKFEYTYYNKNVWLLRIPGENAKNPVENSDNKADLNGFRNSVNNLITNEIAFLSKVSGDVAIACIALLSTPTPWTVVSGAAATIGLAAWAVPDLYKVFQEADNCRYHFNRI
;
A
#
# COMPACT_ATOMS: atom_id res chain seq x y z
N MET A 1 3.61 -43.58 53.06
CA MET A 1 4.76 -42.72 52.72
C MET A 1 5.30 -43.13 51.36
N ASN A 2 5.08 -42.31 50.33
CA ASN A 2 6.02 -42.00 49.24
C ASN A 2 5.30 -41.11 48.21
N THR A 3 5.51 -39.81 48.37
CA THR A 3 5.07 -38.74 47.46
C THR A 3 6.19 -38.46 46.46
N THR A 4 5.93 -38.70 45.18
CA THR A 4 6.87 -38.46 44.08
C THR A 4 6.85 -36.98 43.68
N ASN A 5 7.88 -36.24 44.06
CA ASN A 5 8.14 -34.87 43.61
C ASN A 5 8.56 -34.86 42.13
N LYS A 6 7.69 -34.36 41.23
CA LYS A 6 8.08 -33.98 39.86
C LYS A 6 8.51 -32.51 39.86
N LYS A 7 9.81 -32.27 39.77
CA LYS A 7 10.38 -30.96 39.44
C LYS A 7 10.22 -30.73 37.93
N ILE A 8 9.43 -29.74 37.55
CA ILE A 8 9.33 -29.27 36.16
C ILE A 8 10.51 -28.33 35.92
N ALA A 9 11.40 -28.74 35.02
CA ALA A 9 12.44 -27.91 34.46
C ALA A 9 11.81 -26.98 33.41
N ILE A 10 11.82 -25.67 33.68
CA ILE A 10 11.48 -24.65 32.69
C ILE A 10 12.74 -24.42 31.86
N SER A 11 12.76 -24.98 30.65
CA SER A 11 13.80 -24.72 29.67
C SER A 11 13.54 -23.35 29.03
N ALA A 12 14.46 -22.42 29.26
CA ALA A 12 14.52 -21.13 28.58
C ALA A 12 14.95 -21.35 27.12
N MET A 13 14.05 -21.10 26.17
CA MET A 13 14.46 -20.94 24.77
C MET A 13 15.01 -19.54 24.56
N ALA A 14 16.33 -19.46 24.51
CA ALA A 14 17.08 -18.28 24.11
C ALA A 14 16.76 -17.92 22.64
N LEU A 15 16.33 -16.68 22.42
CA LEU A 15 16.14 -16.10 21.09
C LEU A 15 17.53 -15.72 20.55
N GLY A 16 18.11 -16.58 19.70
CA GLY A 16 19.39 -16.34 19.06
C GLY A 16 19.29 -15.26 17.98
N LEU A 17 20.01 -14.16 18.17
CA LEU A 17 20.29 -13.15 17.14
C LEU A 17 21.24 -13.75 16.09
N LEU A 18 20.73 -14.06 14.89
CA LEU A 18 21.55 -14.34 13.72
C LEU A 18 21.76 -13.04 12.95
N THR A 19 22.89 -12.39 13.22
CA THR A 19 23.44 -11.32 12.38
C THR A 19 24.14 -11.95 11.18
N THR A 20 23.51 -11.95 10.01
CA THR A 20 24.18 -12.23 8.75
C THR A 20 24.44 -10.92 8.02
N SER A 21 25.72 -10.58 7.90
CA SER A 21 26.24 -9.50 7.08
C SER A 21 25.98 -9.81 5.60
N LEU A 22 25.06 -9.09 4.96
CA LEU A 22 24.92 -9.10 3.51
C LEU A 22 25.97 -8.16 2.89
N PRO A 23 26.62 -8.55 1.77
CA PRO A 23 27.52 -7.66 1.05
C PRO A 23 26.74 -6.52 0.40
N THR A 24 27.23 -5.29 0.61
CA THR A 24 26.78 -4.10 -0.11
C THR A 24 27.14 -4.22 -1.58
N LEU A 25 26.14 -4.44 -2.45
CA LEU A 25 26.25 -4.12 -3.86
C LEU A 25 26.09 -2.60 -4.02
N SER A 26 27.16 -1.89 -4.36
CA SER A 26 27.07 -0.53 -4.88
C SER A 26 26.73 -0.61 -6.37
N LEU A 27 25.52 -0.19 -6.74
CA LEU A 27 25.26 0.28 -8.08
C LEU A 27 25.38 1.80 -8.04
N ALA A 28 26.47 2.31 -8.59
CA ALA A 28 26.61 3.74 -8.87
C ALA A 28 25.82 4.01 -10.16
N GLU A 29 24.68 4.67 -10.04
CA GLU A 29 23.98 5.27 -11.17
C GLU A 29 24.16 6.79 -11.05
N GLU A 30 24.96 7.33 -11.96
CA GLU A 30 25.25 8.75 -12.09
C GLU A 30 24.01 9.46 -12.64
N ASN A 31 23.20 10.03 -11.75
CA ASN A 31 22.05 10.85 -12.15
C ASN A 31 22.37 12.33 -11.94
N ASN A 32 22.48 13.03 -13.07
CA ASN A 32 22.63 14.48 -13.13
C ASN A 32 21.52 15.15 -12.31
N SER A 33 21.94 15.97 -11.38
CA SER A 33 21.11 16.62 -10.38
C SER A 33 20.24 17.71 -11.01
N ILE A 34 18.94 17.43 -11.16
CA ILE A 34 17.91 18.48 -11.12
C ILE A 34 17.27 18.39 -9.74
N SER A 35 17.81 19.21 -8.83
CA SER A 35 17.21 19.50 -7.54
C SER A 35 15.83 20.12 -7.77
N SER A 36 14.80 19.30 -7.63
CA SER A 36 13.45 19.78 -7.34
C SER A 36 13.20 19.48 -5.87
N ASN A 37 13.46 20.48 -5.02
CA ASN A 37 12.95 20.53 -3.67
C ASN A 37 11.42 20.66 -3.74
N MET A 38 10.73 19.55 -4.00
CA MET A 38 9.30 19.46 -3.74
C MET A 38 9.14 19.31 -2.23
N PRO A 39 8.30 20.13 -1.57
CA PRO A 39 8.02 19.95 -0.16
C PRO A 39 7.20 18.66 -0.03
N THR A 40 7.87 17.57 0.30
CA THR A 40 7.22 16.41 0.89
C THR A 40 6.63 16.92 2.19
N GLN A 41 5.34 17.24 2.21
CA GLN A 41 4.60 17.32 3.47
C GLN A 41 4.57 15.89 4.03
N LEU A 42 5.66 15.51 4.68
CA LEU A 42 5.71 14.39 5.60
C LEU A 42 4.75 14.75 6.73
N ILE A 43 3.48 14.44 6.56
CA ILE A 43 2.63 14.18 7.70
C ILE A 43 3.31 12.98 8.38
N GLN A 44 4.06 13.23 9.45
CA GLN A 44 4.42 12.20 10.41
C GLN A 44 3.09 11.66 10.96
N THR A 45 2.48 10.70 10.25
CA THR A 45 1.37 9.95 10.81
C THR A 45 1.98 9.08 11.88
N GLN A 46 1.68 9.40 13.13
CA GLN A 46 1.93 8.53 14.28
C GLN A 46 1.42 7.13 13.92
N GLN A 47 2.27 6.12 14.08
CA GLN A 47 1.86 4.75 13.77
C GLN A 47 0.64 4.40 14.64
N PRO A 48 -0.42 3.84 14.03
CA PRO A 48 -1.64 3.49 14.76
C PRO A 48 -1.33 2.41 15.79
N ASN A 49 -2.09 2.41 16.89
CA ASN A 49 -2.01 1.34 17.88
C ASN A 49 -2.70 0.10 17.32
N LEU A 50 -1.95 -1.01 17.22
CA LEU A 50 -2.44 -2.29 16.74
C LEU A 50 -2.60 -3.28 17.89
N LYS A 51 -3.79 -3.84 18.03
CA LYS A 51 -4.13 -4.85 19.05
C LYS A 51 -4.73 -6.08 18.40
N VAL A 52 -4.07 -7.23 18.55
CA VAL A 52 -4.65 -8.52 18.14
C VAL A 52 -5.74 -8.89 19.15
N LEU A 53 -6.98 -8.97 18.68
CA LEU A 53 -8.13 -9.38 19.48
C LEU A 53 -8.31 -10.90 19.47
N LYS A 54 -8.00 -11.53 18.34
CA LYS A 54 -8.13 -12.98 18.15
C LYS A 54 -7.17 -13.45 17.06
N ASP A 55 -6.57 -14.62 17.23
CA ASP A 55 -5.79 -15.30 16.21
C ASP A 55 -5.90 -16.82 16.44
N ASP A 56 -6.74 -17.49 15.66
CA ASP A 56 -6.91 -18.94 15.71
C ASP A 56 -6.76 -19.57 14.31
N THR A 57 -7.05 -20.86 14.15
CA THR A 57 -6.89 -21.55 12.86
C THR A 57 -7.85 -21.05 11.78
N ASN A 58 -8.96 -20.41 12.15
CA ASN A 58 -10.04 -20.03 11.25
C ASN A 58 -9.99 -18.53 10.92
N GLU A 59 -9.72 -17.68 11.91
CA GLU A 59 -9.74 -16.23 11.74
C GLU A 59 -8.64 -15.52 12.51
N LYS A 60 -8.30 -14.32 12.03
CA LYS A 60 -7.50 -13.34 12.76
C LYS A 60 -8.27 -12.04 12.83
N ILE A 61 -8.30 -11.41 14.00
CA ILE A 61 -8.97 -10.14 14.25
C ILE A 61 -7.96 -9.16 14.84
N VAL A 62 -7.78 -8.02 14.19
CA VAL A 62 -6.92 -6.94 14.67
C VAL A 62 -7.73 -5.65 14.75
N GLU A 63 -7.59 -4.96 15.86
CA GLU A 63 -8.04 -3.59 16.04
C GLU A 63 -6.86 -2.64 15.80
N ALA A 64 -7.08 -1.63 14.96
CA ALA A 64 -6.17 -0.52 14.75
C ALA A 64 -6.86 0.77 15.20
N SER A 65 -6.16 1.63 15.94
CA SER A 65 -6.73 2.87 16.45
C SER A 65 -5.76 4.03 16.42
N ASP A 66 -6.30 5.22 16.22
CA ASP A 66 -5.64 6.50 16.42
C ASP A 66 -6.58 7.47 17.17
N ASN A 67 -6.25 8.75 17.21
CA ASN A 67 -7.07 9.78 17.86
C ASN A 67 -8.37 10.14 17.12
N ARG A 68 -8.55 9.67 15.88
CA ARG A 68 -9.66 10.01 14.99
C ARG A 68 -10.58 8.82 14.71
N MET A 69 -10.07 7.59 14.73
CA MET A 69 -10.83 6.41 14.35
C MET A 69 -10.36 5.12 15.01
N VAL A 70 -11.27 4.14 15.01
CA VAL A 70 -11.00 2.75 15.36
C VAL A 70 -11.41 1.88 14.18
N SER A 71 -10.56 0.96 13.77
CA SER A 71 -10.81 0.00 12.69
C SER A 71 -10.62 -1.42 13.22
N THR A 72 -11.64 -2.24 13.12
CA THR A 72 -11.55 -3.68 13.40
C THR A 72 -11.56 -4.45 12.09
N SER A 73 -10.48 -5.18 11.85
CA SER A 73 -10.29 -6.00 10.66
C SER A 73 -10.35 -7.47 11.06
N THR A 74 -11.19 -8.25 10.38
CA THR A 74 -11.35 -9.70 10.55
C THR A 74 -10.98 -10.40 9.25
N TYR A 75 -9.99 -11.28 9.31
CA TYR A 75 -9.55 -12.09 8.18
C TYR A 75 -10.00 -13.53 8.37
N ASP A 76 -10.89 -13.98 7.50
CA ASP A 76 -11.26 -15.38 7.35
C ASP A 76 -10.15 -16.11 6.59
N LYS A 77 -9.41 -16.97 7.30
CA LYS A 77 -8.25 -17.70 6.76
C LYS A 77 -8.65 -18.79 5.77
N GLN A 78 -9.88 -19.31 5.85
CA GLN A 78 -10.40 -20.36 4.97
C GLN A 78 -10.89 -19.74 3.65
N ASN A 79 -11.75 -18.73 3.74
CA ASN A 79 -12.37 -18.07 2.58
C ASN A 79 -11.49 -16.95 1.99
N LYS A 80 -10.34 -16.66 2.60
CA LYS A 80 -9.41 -15.59 2.21
C LYS A 80 -10.14 -14.25 2.03
N THR A 81 -11.06 -13.96 2.95
CA THR A 81 -11.90 -12.76 2.90
C THR A 81 -11.58 -11.87 4.08
N LEU A 82 -11.42 -10.59 3.81
CA LEU A 82 -11.13 -9.57 4.80
C LEU A 82 -12.37 -8.68 4.98
N HIS A 83 -12.88 -8.65 6.20
CA HIS A 83 -13.95 -7.76 6.63
C HIS A 83 -13.37 -6.65 7.49
N ILE A 84 -13.68 -5.41 7.17
CA ILE A 84 -13.16 -4.22 7.84
C ILE A 84 -14.35 -3.41 8.31
N VAL A 85 -14.40 -3.10 9.60
CA VAL A 85 -15.36 -2.18 10.21
C VAL A 85 -14.59 -0.98 10.73
N THR A 86 -14.91 0.21 10.21
CA THR A 86 -14.28 1.47 10.63
C THR A 86 -15.30 2.33 11.35
N LYS A 87 -14.94 2.83 12.53
CA LYS A 87 -15.68 3.82 13.29
C LYS A 87 -14.90 5.13 13.34
N ASN A 88 -15.49 6.20 12.82
CA ASN A 88 -14.98 7.55 13.02
C ASN A 88 -15.41 8.07 14.40
N LEU A 89 -14.46 8.57 15.19
CA LEU A 89 -14.70 9.02 16.57
C LEU A 89 -15.32 10.41 16.63
N ALA A 90 -15.13 11.24 15.61
CA ALA A 90 -15.62 12.62 15.59
C ALA A 90 -17.14 12.68 15.39
N ASP A 91 -17.68 11.84 14.50
CA ASP A 91 -19.09 11.85 14.10
C ASP A 91 -19.83 10.55 14.43
N ASN A 92 -19.15 9.57 15.07
CA ASN A 92 -19.67 8.23 15.36
C ASN A 92 -20.18 7.45 14.14
N THR A 93 -19.77 7.83 12.92
CA THR A 93 -20.14 7.07 11.72
C THR A 93 -19.42 5.73 11.68
N ILE A 94 -20.12 4.71 11.17
CA ILE A 94 -19.61 3.35 11.00
C ILE A 94 -19.68 3.00 9.53
N SER A 95 -18.59 2.49 8.98
CA SER A 95 -18.52 1.96 7.62
C SER A 95 -17.97 0.52 7.63
N THR A 96 -18.43 -0.27 6.67
CA THR A 96 -18.03 -1.66 6.52
C THR A 96 -17.53 -1.89 5.10
N LYS A 97 -16.40 -2.58 4.97
CA LYS A 97 -15.81 -2.97 3.68
C LYS A 97 -15.45 -4.45 3.73
N THR A 98 -15.80 -5.16 2.67
CA THR A 98 -15.40 -6.56 2.47
C THR A 98 -14.49 -6.63 1.26
N VAL A 99 -13.35 -7.30 1.38
CA VAL A 99 -12.39 -7.53 0.32
C VAL A 99 -12.15 -9.02 0.18
N ASN A 100 -12.44 -9.58 -0.99
CA ASN A 100 -12.12 -10.96 -1.32
C ASN A 100 -10.69 -11.04 -1.87
N LEU A 101 -9.81 -11.79 -1.20
CA LEU A 101 -8.39 -11.92 -1.57
C LEU A 101 -8.10 -13.16 -2.44
N GLN A 102 -9.08 -14.03 -2.71
CA GLN A 102 -8.90 -15.21 -3.58
C GLN A 102 -8.49 -14.85 -5.01
N ASN A 103 -8.78 -13.61 -5.45
CA ASN A 103 -8.48 -13.12 -6.79
C ASN A 103 -7.38 -12.06 -6.83
N ALA A 104 -6.54 -11.94 -5.80
CA ALA A 104 -5.41 -11.01 -5.80
C ALA A 104 -4.53 -11.18 -7.08
N ASN A 105 -4.31 -12.43 -7.52
CA ASN A 105 -3.54 -12.73 -8.73
C ASN A 105 -4.20 -12.31 -10.07
N SER A 106 -5.51 -12.00 -10.10
CA SER A 106 -6.16 -11.48 -11.32
C SER A 106 -5.94 -9.97 -11.53
N LEU A 107 -5.40 -9.26 -10.53
CA LEU A 107 -5.08 -7.82 -10.62
C LEU A 107 -3.91 -7.53 -11.56
N LEU A 108 -3.07 -8.53 -11.90
CA LEU A 108 -1.91 -8.38 -12.78
C LEU A 108 -2.24 -8.42 -14.29
N ASN A 109 -3.51 -8.58 -14.67
CA ASN A 109 -3.89 -8.79 -16.07
C ASN A 109 -4.89 -7.74 -16.58
N THR A 110 -4.43 -6.51 -16.83
CA THR A 110 -5.16 -5.59 -17.73
C THR A 110 -4.23 -4.83 -18.67
N ARG A 111 -3.67 -5.52 -19.67
CA ARG A 111 -3.20 -4.82 -20.89
C ARG A 111 -4.41 -4.49 -21.75
N LYS A 112 -4.92 -3.25 -21.65
CA LYS A 112 -5.97 -2.77 -22.55
C LYS A 112 -5.41 -2.47 -23.94
N LYS A 113 -6.14 -2.89 -24.96
CA LYS A 113 -5.87 -2.63 -26.38
C LYS A 113 -6.03 -1.11 -26.64
N ARG A 114 -4.99 -0.47 -27.18
CA ARG A 114 -4.98 0.98 -27.50
C ARG A 114 -5.80 1.24 -28.77
N GLU A 115 -6.61 2.30 -28.75
CA GLU A 115 -7.20 2.89 -29.94
C GLU A 115 -6.17 3.75 -30.68
N SER A 116 -6.21 3.69 -32.01
CA SER A 116 -5.29 4.37 -32.92
C SER A 116 -5.75 5.80 -33.17
N TRP A 117 -5.04 6.76 -32.57
CA TRP A 117 -5.08 8.18 -32.93
C TRP A 117 -3.74 8.56 -33.56
N ASP A 118 -3.69 9.63 -34.37
CA ASP A 118 -2.46 10.28 -34.87
C ASP A 118 -1.70 10.99 -33.72
N ILE A 119 -1.45 10.24 -32.66
CA ILE A 119 -0.99 10.68 -31.37
C ILE A 119 0.04 9.64 -30.90
N GLU A 120 1.28 10.07 -30.79
CA GLU A 120 2.41 9.25 -30.32
C GLU A 120 2.45 9.24 -28.80
N VAL A 121 2.71 8.08 -28.19
CA VAL A 121 2.94 7.98 -26.74
C VAL A 121 4.39 8.33 -26.45
N LEU A 122 4.60 9.39 -25.68
CA LEU A 122 5.92 9.84 -25.24
C LEU A 122 6.35 9.18 -23.93
N ASP A 123 5.40 8.94 -23.03
CA ASP A 123 5.67 8.29 -21.74
C ASP A 123 4.42 7.58 -21.21
N HIS A 124 4.61 6.52 -20.43
CA HIS A 124 3.54 5.76 -19.83
C HIS A 124 4.04 4.95 -18.63
N ALA A 125 3.27 4.96 -17.55
CA ALA A 125 3.48 4.08 -16.42
C ALA A 125 2.14 3.67 -15.80
N SER A 126 2.15 2.52 -15.12
CA SER A 126 0.99 1.95 -14.44
C SER A 126 1.42 1.16 -13.20
N SER A 127 0.70 1.31 -12.09
CA SER A 127 0.91 0.53 -10.85
C SER A 127 0.75 -0.97 -11.11
N LEU A 128 1.24 -1.81 -10.18
CA LEU A 128 1.18 -3.27 -10.34
C LEU A 128 -0.25 -3.80 -10.52
N ASP A 129 -1.24 -3.16 -9.89
CA ASP A 129 -2.66 -3.49 -10.03
C ASP A 129 -3.38 -2.73 -11.17
N GLY A 130 -2.62 -1.99 -11.98
CA GLY A 130 -3.10 -1.29 -13.18
C GLY A 130 -4.03 -0.11 -12.91
N LYS A 131 -4.07 0.36 -11.65
CA LYS A 131 -5.13 1.20 -11.12
C LYS A 131 -4.75 2.67 -11.02
N PHE A 132 -3.47 2.94 -10.80
CA PHE A 132 -2.87 4.27 -10.95
C PHE A 132 -2.06 4.27 -12.25
N GLU A 133 -2.46 5.10 -13.21
CA GLU A 133 -1.89 5.08 -14.56
C GLU A 133 -1.79 6.50 -15.11
N TYR A 134 -0.71 6.78 -15.84
CA TYR A 134 -0.69 7.89 -16.78
C TYR A 134 -0.22 7.43 -18.16
N THR A 135 -0.70 8.12 -19.19
CA THR A 135 -0.09 8.12 -20.51
C THR A 135 0.09 9.57 -20.93
N TYR A 136 1.33 9.93 -21.29
CA TYR A 136 1.66 11.22 -21.85
C TYR A 136 1.89 11.06 -23.35
N TYR A 137 1.19 11.89 -24.11
CA TYR A 137 1.18 11.85 -25.56
C TYR A 137 1.87 13.08 -26.15
N ASN A 138 2.23 12.99 -27.43
CA ASN A 138 2.61 14.16 -28.19
C ASN A 138 1.51 15.23 -28.18
N LYS A 139 1.88 16.49 -28.47
CA LYS A 139 0.99 17.67 -28.36
C LYS A 139 0.51 17.95 -26.94
N ASN A 140 1.29 17.56 -25.93
CA ASN A 140 1.07 17.89 -24.52
C ASN A 140 -0.24 17.31 -23.94
N VAL A 141 -0.75 16.20 -24.49
CA VAL A 141 -2.01 15.58 -24.02
C VAL A 141 -1.71 14.47 -23.02
N TRP A 142 -2.49 14.38 -21.96
CA TRP A 142 -2.38 13.32 -20.96
C TRP A 142 -3.64 12.46 -20.93
N LEU A 143 -3.50 11.23 -20.44
CA LEU A 143 -4.58 10.36 -19.96
C LEU A 143 -4.19 9.88 -18.57
N LEU A 144 -5.00 10.19 -17.57
CA LEU A 144 -4.73 9.91 -16.16
C LEU A 144 -5.84 9.04 -15.58
N ARG A 145 -5.48 8.05 -14.76
CA ARG A 145 -6.44 7.19 -14.06
C ARG A 145 -6.00 6.95 -12.62
N ILE A 146 -6.97 7.01 -11.72
CA ILE A 146 -6.85 6.53 -10.34
C ILE A 146 -8.09 5.70 -9.98
N PRO A 147 -8.01 4.84 -8.96
CA PRO A 147 -9.15 4.03 -8.53
C PRO A 147 -10.33 4.85 -8.03
N GLY A 148 -11.53 4.48 -8.46
CA GLY A 148 -12.79 5.07 -7.96
C GLY A 148 -13.14 6.43 -8.57
N GLU A 149 -12.33 6.95 -9.49
CA GLU A 149 -12.54 8.24 -10.14
C GLU A 149 -12.61 8.09 -11.66
N ASN A 150 -13.26 9.05 -12.33
CA ASN A 150 -13.30 9.09 -13.79
C ASN A 150 -11.94 9.51 -14.36
N ALA A 151 -11.50 8.88 -15.44
CA ALA A 151 -10.25 9.24 -16.11
C ALA A 151 -10.24 10.71 -16.58
N LYS A 152 -9.09 11.37 -16.51
CA LYS A 152 -8.90 12.76 -16.94
C LYS A 152 -7.97 12.82 -18.15
N ASN A 153 -8.31 13.67 -19.13
CA ASN A 153 -7.54 13.83 -20.36
C ASN A 153 -7.10 15.30 -20.60
N PRO A 154 -6.32 15.90 -19.69
CA PRO A 154 -5.97 17.33 -19.79
C PRO A 154 -4.92 17.56 -20.89
N VAL A 155 -4.94 18.78 -21.43
CA VAL A 155 -3.80 19.33 -22.18
C VAL A 155 -2.91 20.09 -21.20
N GLU A 156 -1.62 19.78 -21.18
CA GLU A 156 -0.64 20.46 -20.32
C GLU A 156 -0.48 21.92 -20.73
N ASN A 157 -0.55 22.79 -19.74
CA ASN A 157 -0.31 24.22 -19.82
C ASN A 157 0.43 24.70 -18.57
N SER A 158 0.69 26.00 -18.44
CA SER A 158 1.41 26.57 -17.29
C SER A 158 0.75 26.26 -15.93
N ASP A 159 -0.56 26.12 -15.90
CA ASP A 159 -1.35 26.10 -14.67
C ASP A 159 -1.42 24.70 -14.07
N ASN A 160 -1.45 23.66 -14.91
CA ASN A 160 -1.55 22.26 -14.48
C ASN A 160 -0.23 21.48 -14.59
N LYS A 161 0.81 22.02 -15.22
CA LYS A 161 2.09 21.33 -15.44
C LYS A 161 2.74 20.81 -14.16
N ALA A 162 2.68 21.57 -13.07
CA ALA A 162 3.28 21.15 -11.81
C ALA A 162 2.54 19.92 -11.23
N ASP A 163 1.21 19.93 -11.25
CA ASP A 163 0.39 18.84 -10.74
C ASP A 163 0.44 17.60 -11.66
N LEU A 164 0.52 17.77 -12.99
CA LEU A 164 0.74 16.67 -13.94
C LEU A 164 2.09 15.96 -13.70
N ASN A 165 3.16 16.74 -13.53
CA ASN A 165 4.48 16.17 -13.22
C ASN A 165 4.52 15.56 -11.82
N GLY A 166 3.81 16.15 -10.84
CA GLY A 166 3.63 15.57 -9.51
C GLY A 166 2.95 14.20 -9.59
N PHE A 167 1.83 14.10 -10.32
CA PHE A 167 1.13 12.85 -10.55
C PHE A 167 2.03 11.80 -11.21
N ARG A 168 2.72 12.17 -12.29
CA ARG A 168 3.69 11.31 -12.98
C ARG A 168 4.76 10.77 -12.03
N ASN A 169 5.37 11.65 -11.22
CA ASN A 169 6.41 11.26 -10.29
C ASN A 169 5.87 10.33 -9.21
N SER A 170 4.68 10.60 -8.67
CA SER A 170 4.03 9.73 -7.68
C SER A 170 3.68 8.35 -8.24
N VAL A 171 3.21 8.24 -9.50
CA VAL A 171 2.98 6.93 -10.12
C VAL A 171 4.28 6.15 -10.27
N ASN A 172 5.36 6.80 -10.73
CA ASN A 172 6.66 6.14 -10.86
C ASN A 172 7.22 5.70 -9.49
N ASN A 173 7.16 6.58 -8.49
CA ASN A 173 7.58 6.24 -7.13
C ASN A 173 6.71 5.14 -6.51
N LEU A 174 5.40 5.15 -6.79
CA LEU A 174 4.47 4.12 -6.36
C LEU A 174 4.93 2.76 -6.90
N ILE A 175 5.20 2.65 -8.21
CA ILE A 175 5.70 1.41 -8.83
C ILE A 175 7.01 0.95 -8.17
N THR A 176 7.97 1.86 -7.97
CA THR A 176 9.24 1.53 -7.30
C THR A 176 9.01 1.00 -5.88
N ASN A 177 8.13 1.64 -5.11
CA ASN A 177 7.82 1.23 -3.74
C ASN A 177 7.03 -0.09 -3.70
N GLU A 178 6.13 -0.32 -4.66
CA GLU A 178 5.38 -1.57 -4.80
C GLU A 178 6.33 -2.74 -5.09
N ILE A 179 7.29 -2.57 -6.00
CA ILE A 179 8.30 -3.59 -6.30
C ILE A 179 9.18 -3.87 -5.07
N ALA A 180 9.64 -2.82 -4.38
CA ALA A 180 10.43 -2.96 -3.17
C ALA A 180 9.67 -3.71 -2.07
N PHE A 181 8.38 -3.40 -1.89
CA PHE A 181 7.50 -4.09 -0.95
C PHE A 181 7.26 -5.55 -1.35
N LEU A 182 7.00 -5.82 -2.63
CA LEU A 182 6.77 -7.16 -3.15
C LEU A 182 8.01 -8.06 -3.01
N SER A 183 9.22 -7.50 -3.13
CA SER A 183 10.46 -8.27 -2.94
C SER A 183 10.68 -8.79 -1.51
N LYS A 184 9.91 -8.26 -0.55
CA LYS A 184 10.04 -8.53 0.88
C LYS A 184 8.96 -9.46 1.40
N VAL A 185 7.77 -9.41 0.82
CA VAL A 185 6.60 -10.12 1.34
C VAL A 185 6.17 -11.19 0.35
N SER A 186 5.52 -12.26 0.82
CA SER A 186 4.91 -13.23 -0.10
C SER A 186 3.93 -12.52 -1.03
N GLY A 187 3.90 -12.95 -2.30
CA GLY A 187 3.10 -12.29 -3.35
C GLY A 187 1.64 -12.09 -2.96
N ASP A 188 0.99 -13.11 -2.38
CA ASP A 188 -0.43 -13.03 -1.99
C ASP A 188 -0.70 -11.96 -0.92
N VAL A 189 0.15 -11.86 0.10
CA VAL A 189 0.00 -10.84 1.17
C VAL A 189 0.32 -9.46 0.62
N ALA A 190 1.36 -9.34 -0.22
CA ALA A 190 1.74 -8.08 -0.83
C ALA A 190 0.62 -7.51 -1.72
N ILE A 191 0.06 -8.35 -2.60
CA ILE A 191 -1.01 -7.94 -3.51
C ILE A 191 -2.29 -7.60 -2.72
N ALA A 192 -2.62 -8.36 -1.68
CA ALA A 192 -3.73 -8.04 -0.80
C ALA A 192 -3.58 -6.65 -0.15
N CYS A 193 -2.37 -6.33 0.34
CA CYS A 193 -2.05 -5.00 0.87
C CYS A 193 -2.20 -3.89 -0.17
N ILE A 194 -1.68 -4.10 -1.39
CA ILE A 194 -1.80 -3.12 -2.49
C ILE A 194 -3.27 -2.90 -2.87
N ALA A 195 -4.09 -3.97 -2.92
CA ALA A 195 -5.51 -3.88 -3.22
C ALA A 195 -6.31 -3.07 -2.17
N LEU A 196 -5.85 -2.99 -0.92
CA LEU A 196 -6.46 -2.12 0.10
C LEU A 196 -6.36 -0.65 -0.29
N LEU A 197 -5.31 -0.28 -1.00
CA LEU A 197 -5.03 1.08 -1.46
C LEU A 197 -5.86 1.47 -2.68
N SER A 198 -6.73 0.60 -3.19
CA SER A 198 -7.62 0.93 -4.30
C SER A 198 -8.80 1.82 -3.92
N THR A 199 -8.96 2.18 -2.65
CA THR A 199 -9.90 3.21 -2.21
C THR A 199 -9.16 4.20 -1.33
N PRO A 200 -9.52 5.49 -1.35
CA PRO A 200 -9.03 6.45 -0.36
C PRO A 200 -9.38 5.93 1.04
N THR A 201 -8.38 5.43 1.75
CA THR A 201 -8.59 4.73 3.03
C THR A 201 -7.51 5.19 4.00
N PRO A 202 -7.87 5.63 5.22
CA PRO A 202 -6.88 6.09 6.20
C PRO A 202 -5.82 5.03 6.53
N TRP A 203 -4.59 5.46 6.82
CA TRP A 203 -3.48 4.57 7.19
C TRP A 203 -3.82 3.62 8.36
N THR A 204 -4.59 4.10 9.34
CA THR A 204 -5.06 3.29 10.48
C THR A 204 -5.85 2.07 10.05
N VAL A 205 -6.70 2.21 9.03
CA VAL A 205 -7.46 1.10 8.47
C VAL A 205 -6.55 0.16 7.66
N VAL A 206 -5.67 0.73 6.81
CA VAL A 206 -4.76 -0.05 5.95
C VAL A 206 -3.81 -0.91 6.78
N SER A 207 -3.19 -0.32 7.80
CA SER A 207 -2.25 -1.02 8.71
C SER A 207 -2.95 -2.10 9.54
N GLY A 208 -4.15 -1.85 10.06
CA GLY A 208 -4.96 -2.85 10.75
C GLY A 208 -5.29 -4.03 9.86
N ALA A 209 -5.79 -3.75 8.66
CA ALA A 209 -6.06 -4.76 7.63
C ALA A 209 -4.79 -5.57 7.25
N ALA A 210 -3.66 -4.89 7.00
CA ALA A 210 -2.39 -5.53 6.68
C ALA A 210 -1.90 -6.46 7.80
N ALA A 211 -1.97 -6.01 9.06
CA ALA A 211 -1.62 -6.83 10.22
C ALA A 211 -2.54 -8.06 10.37
N THR A 212 -3.82 -7.90 10.01
CA THR A 212 -4.83 -8.98 10.06
C THR A 212 -4.56 -10.05 9.02
N ILE A 213 -4.12 -9.69 7.81
CA ILE A 213 -3.74 -10.67 6.78
C ILE A 213 -2.34 -11.28 6.99
N GLY A 214 -1.64 -10.86 8.05
CA GLY A 214 -0.37 -11.45 8.47
C GLY A 214 0.87 -10.73 7.93
N LEU A 215 0.75 -9.46 7.52
CA LEU A 215 1.94 -8.67 7.17
C LEU A 215 2.89 -8.59 8.37
N ALA A 216 4.16 -8.92 8.13
CA ALA A 216 5.19 -8.84 9.14
C ALA A 216 5.57 -7.38 9.44
N ALA A 217 5.87 -7.08 10.71
CA ALA A 217 6.14 -5.72 11.18
C ALA A 217 7.29 -5.02 10.41
N TRP A 218 8.30 -5.78 9.98
CA TRP A 218 9.46 -5.26 9.26
C TRP A 218 9.14 -4.78 7.84
N ALA A 219 8.03 -5.23 7.24
CA ALA A 219 7.59 -4.82 5.91
C ALA A 219 6.61 -3.64 5.94
N VAL A 220 6.14 -3.24 7.13
CA VAL A 220 5.22 -2.11 7.33
C VAL A 220 5.80 -0.78 6.82
N PRO A 221 7.10 -0.45 7.04
CA PRO A 221 7.66 0.79 6.51
C PRO A 221 7.61 0.90 4.98
N ASP A 222 7.79 -0.21 4.27
CA ASP A 222 7.71 -0.21 2.80
C ASP A 222 6.26 -0.08 2.33
N LEU A 223 5.31 -0.79 2.96
CA LEU A 223 3.89 -0.60 2.68
C LEU A 223 3.44 0.84 2.93
N TYR A 224 3.98 1.49 3.96
CA TYR A 224 3.65 2.88 4.27
C TYR A 224 4.12 3.84 3.15
N LYS A 225 5.28 3.58 2.52
CA LYS A 225 5.72 4.35 1.34
C LYS A 225 4.79 4.14 0.13
N VAL A 226 4.33 2.90 -0.10
CA VAL A 226 3.33 2.60 -1.13
C VAL A 226 2.04 3.40 -0.85
N PHE A 227 1.57 3.38 0.39
CA PHE A 227 0.41 4.14 0.84
C PHE A 227 0.56 5.65 0.59
N GLN A 228 1.71 6.24 0.97
CA GLN A 228 1.97 7.66 0.77
C GLN A 228 1.95 8.06 -0.70
N GLU A 229 2.57 7.27 -1.58
CA GLU A 229 2.57 7.61 -3.02
C GLU A 229 1.20 7.41 -3.68
N ALA A 230 0.42 6.44 -3.22
CA ALA A 230 -0.97 6.31 -3.66
C ALA A 230 -1.81 7.55 -3.25
N ASP A 231 -1.57 8.12 -2.07
CA ASP A 231 -2.22 9.35 -1.63
C ASP A 231 -1.69 10.59 -2.37
N ASN A 232 -0.38 10.66 -2.67
CA ASN A 232 0.18 11.73 -3.51
C ASN A 232 -0.42 11.69 -4.93
N CYS A 233 -0.62 10.50 -5.50
CA CYS A 233 -1.32 10.33 -6.78
C CYS A 233 -2.72 10.96 -6.71
N ARG A 234 -3.50 10.67 -5.66
CA ARG A 234 -4.83 11.27 -5.48
C ARG A 234 -4.77 12.79 -5.31
N TYR A 235 -3.81 13.27 -4.53
CA TYR A 235 -3.62 14.68 -4.27
C TYR A 235 -3.41 15.48 -5.56
N HIS A 236 -2.46 15.06 -6.40
CA HIS A 236 -2.20 15.73 -7.67
C HIS A 236 -3.36 15.54 -8.66
N PHE A 237 -3.92 14.33 -8.74
CA PHE A 237 -5.07 14.06 -9.61
C PHE A 237 -6.25 14.99 -9.33
N ASN A 238 -6.55 15.29 -8.06
CA ASN A 238 -7.68 16.14 -7.68
C ASN A 238 -7.46 17.63 -7.99
N ARG A 239 -6.22 18.06 -8.23
CA ARG A 239 -5.85 19.44 -8.56
C ARG A 239 -5.75 19.71 -10.06
N ILE A 240 -5.74 18.65 -10.86
CA ILE A 240 -5.78 18.69 -12.33
C ILE A 240 -7.22 18.78 -12.80
#